data_AF-A0A7S2J143-F1
#
_entry.id   AF-A0A7S2J143-F1
#
_cell.length_a   1.000
_cell.length_b   1.000
_cell.length_c   1.000
_cell.angle_alpha   90.00
_cell.angle_beta   90.00
_cell.angle_gamma   90.00
#
_symmetry.space_group_name_H-M   'P 1'
#
loop_
_entity.id
_entity.type
_entity.pdbx_description
1 polymer ?
#
loop_
_entity_poly.entity_id
_entity_poly.type
_entity_poly.pdbx_seq_one_letter_code
_entity_poly.pdbx_strand_id
1 'polypeptide(L)'
;SGAASGAAGGEAGGASLLGATSSSAAAASGGDGDAYLRTMGSLFSLYWLLRLEVPSTVTASGVSGVERLDGRSGFCFGVDRGDNTWGAQLPSRLQLDDVPTDARPALQKRHAFYQSCPWPAVHQLFVDAGMLKLAGRETGEHDDQVVVPQVAAMLTLTVLHGVIKLPALHPTVQPGHAPYRGYASGMAIEDPSIALAYILEFDGSCFPLYMALSSTEQRAIRFTQEDHGFNLAWLVQAEAPPGALFSRLKQLIAQMKISPFDISFYFVHWLSSLAGSSPTPLSGSEKLVIDSPHSVVVAFISSFHAVRLLPFVTETQVLEAYLTSRWPEPTLGVPPTGVESIALTRLIMMMVQTPPAQLALREAFEGLTIEQRQQLGRELALTGV
;
A
#
# COMPACT_ATOMS: atom_id res chain seq x y z
N SER A 1 55.81 -10.18 5.37
CA SER A 1 55.06 -11.10 6.24
C SER A 1 54.09 -10.27 7.08
N GLY A 2 52.77 -10.55 6.96
CA GLY A 2 51.61 -10.13 7.81
C GLY A 2 51.52 -8.71 8.39
N ALA A 3 50.37 -8.05 8.50
CA ALA A 3 48.99 -8.50 8.45
C ALA A 3 48.08 -7.28 8.26
N ALA A 4 46.92 -7.52 7.65
CA ALA A 4 45.83 -6.57 7.45
C ALA A 4 44.88 -6.53 8.67
N SER A 5 44.25 -5.39 8.90
CA SER A 5 42.93 -5.32 9.56
C SER A 5 42.14 -4.14 8.98
N GLY A 6 41.27 -4.43 8.01
CA GLY A 6 40.24 -3.53 7.53
C GLY A 6 38.99 -3.64 8.40
N ALA A 7 38.53 -2.52 8.94
CA ALA A 7 37.20 -2.40 9.52
C ALA A 7 36.26 -1.81 8.46
N ALA A 8 35.29 -2.62 8.05
CA ALA A 8 34.23 -2.23 7.14
C ALA A 8 33.22 -1.34 7.88
N GLY A 9 33.03 -0.11 7.37
CA GLY A 9 31.91 0.75 7.72
C GLY A 9 30.66 0.28 6.99
N GLY A 10 29.60 -0.02 7.74
CA GLY A 10 28.26 -0.24 7.20
C GLY A 10 27.59 1.10 6.99
N GLU A 11 27.32 1.44 5.73
CA GLU A 11 26.55 2.63 5.35
C GLU A 11 25.06 2.41 5.64
N ALA A 12 24.53 3.24 6.54
CA ALA A 12 23.10 3.42 6.76
C ALA A 12 22.51 4.29 5.65
N GLY A 13 22.17 3.68 4.51
CA GLY A 13 21.42 4.31 3.43
C GLY A 13 19.91 4.31 3.71
N GLY A 14 19.44 5.24 4.54
CA GLY A 14 18.02 5.46 4.80
C GLY A 14 17.33 6.21 3.67
N ALA A 15 16.97 5.53 2.59
CA ALA A 15 16.04 6.09 1.61
C ALA A 15 14.63 6.15 2.22
N SER A 16 14.13 7.36 2.48
CA SER A 16 12.80 7.61 3.03
C SER A 16 11.72 7.22 2.03
N LEU A 17 11.23 5.97 2.14
CA LEU A 17 9.96 5.52 1.56
C LEU A 17 8.76 6.18 2.26
N LEU A 18 9.00 6.87 3.38
CA LEU A 18 8.05 7.18 4.45
C LEU A 18 7.43 8.58 4.33
N GLY A 19 7.80 9.36 3.31
CA GLY A 19 7.14 10.63 3.00
C GLY A 19 5.95 10.51 2.04
N ALA A 20 5.72 9.32 1.47
CA ALA A 20 4.78 9.12 0.39
C ALA A 20 3.31 9.19 0.84
N THR A 21 2.77 10.40 0.95
CA THR A 21 1.37 10.63 0.58
C THR A 21 1.15 10.13 -0.85
N SER A 22 -0.08 9.80 -1.25
CA SER A 22 -0.37 9.44 -2.66
C SER A 22 0.19 10.46 -3.66
N SER A 23 0.32 11.73 -3.24
CA SER A 23 0.97 12.83 -3.95
C SER A 23 2.51 12.77 -3.97
N SER A 24 3.20 12.20 -2.97
CA SER A 24 4.67 12.15 -2.89
C SER A 24 5.32 10.90 -3.49
N ALA A 25 4.58 9.82 -3.78
CA ALA A 25 5.13 8.66 -4.50
C ALA A 25 5.57 8.99 -5.95
N ALA A 26 5.25 10.20 -6.43
CA ALA A 26 5.50 10.68 -7.78
C ALA A 26 6.75 11.58 -7.89
N ALA A 27 7.91 11.14 -7.37
CA ALA A 27 9.17 11.85 -7.64
C ALA A 27 9.38 11.97 -9.17
N ALA A 28 9.34 13.22 -9.64
CA ALA A 28 9.16 13.63 -11.03
C ALA A 28 10.51 13.87 -11.74
N SER A 29 11.34 12.83 -11.89
CA SER A 29 12.63 12.95 -12.60
C SER A 29 12.83 11.99 -13.77
N GLY A 30 11.81 11.24 -14.17
CA GLY A 30 11.87 10.41 -15.38
C GLY A 30 11.20 11.11 -16.56
N GLY A 31 11.83 11.10 -17.73
CA GLY A 31 11.25 11.66 -18.97
C GLY A 31 9.95 10.96 -19.40
N ASP A 32 9.28 11.44 -20.45
CA ASP A 32 7.94 10.99 -20.88
C ASP A 32 7.77 9.46 -21.00
N GLY A 33 8.82 8.74 -21.42
CA GLY A 33 8.82 7.27 -21.49
C GLY A 33 8.66 6.57 -20.13
N ASP A 34 9.10 7.22 -19.04
CA ASP A 34 8.99 6.70 -17.68
C ASP A 34 7.54 6.76 -17.16
N ALA A 35 6.76 7.79 -17.51
CA ALA A 35 5.35 7.88 -17.11
C ALA A 35 4.51 6.75 -17.73
N TYR A 36 4.74 6.45 -19.02
CA TYR A 36 4.10 5.33 -19.70
C TYR A 36 4.47 3.98 -19.07
N LEU A 37 5.77 3.71 -18.89
CA LEU A 37 6.23 2.44 -18.32
C LEU A 37 5.75 2.22 -16.89
N ARG A 38 5.70 3.27 -16.07
CA ARG A 38 5.13 3.20 -14.71
C ARG A 38 3.64 2.91 -14.72
N THR A 39 2.88 3.55 -15.62
CA THR A 39 1.45 3.28 -15.79
C THR A 39 1.22 1.82 -16.19
N MET A 40 2.01 1.31 -17.14
CA MET A 40 1.99 -0.12 -17.50
C MET A 40 2.36 -1.00 -16.30
N GLY A 41 3.36 -0.64 -15.51
CA GLY A 41 3.74 -1.35 -14.28
C GLY A 41 2.57 -1.46 -13.30
N SER A 42 1.80 -0.40 -13.12
CA SER A 42 0.62 -0.40 -12.25
C SER A 42 -0.50 -1.29 -12.79
N LEU A 43 -0.73 -1.29 -14.11
CA LEU A 43 -1.71 -2.16 -14.76
C LEU A 43 -1.29 -3.65 -14.67
N PHE A 44 -0.02 -3.97 -14.89
CA PHE A 44 0.51 -5.33 -14.69
C PHE A 44 0.40 -5.76 -13.22
N SER A 45 0.67 -4.85 -12.29
CA SER A 45 0.50 -5.11 -10.86
C SER A 45 -0.95 -5.45 -10.53
N LEU A 46 -1.92 -4.68 -11.02
CA LEU A 46 -3.35 -4.99 -10.85
C LEU A 46 -3.72 -6.35 -11.45
N TYR A 47 -3.24 -6.64 -12.66
CA TYR A 47 -3.49 -7.91 -13.33
C TYR A 47 -3.02 -9.11 -12.49
N TRP A 48 -1.79 -9.05 -11.97
CA TRP A 48 -1.27 -10.13 -11.13
C TRP A 48 -1.97 -10.24 -9.77
N LEU A 49 -2.31 -9.11 -9.15
CA LEU A 49 -2.99 -9.09 -7.86
C LEU A 49 -4.46 -9.58 -7.94
N LEU A 50 -5.12 -9.42 -9.09
CA LEU A 50 -6.44 -10.00 -9.34
C LEU A 50 -6.38 -11.53 -9.55
N ARG A 51 -5.20 -12.08 -9.84
CA ARG A 51 -4.94 -13.51 -10.07
C ARG A 51 -4.24 -14.17 -8.86
N LEU A 52 -4.45 -13.65 -7.65
CA LEU A 52 -3.84 -14.25 -6.47
C LEU A 52 -4.48 -15.60 -6.16
N GLU A 53 -3.66 -16.64 -6.13
CA GLU A 53 -4.02 -17.92 -5.52
C GLU A 53 -3.95 -17.76 -3.99
N VAL A 54 -5.07 -17.97 -3.28
CA VAL A 54 -5.11 -17.96 -1.81
C VAL A 54 -5.53 -19.32 -1.29
N PRO A 55 -4.78 -19.95 -0.37
CA PRO A 55 -5.03 -21.31 0.11
C PRO A 55 -6.46 -21.58 0.63
N SER A 56 -7.22 -20.56 1.03
CA SER A 56 -8.61 -20.67 1.47
C SER A 56 -9.59 -21.13 0.39
N THR A 57 -9.23 -21.06 -0.89
CA THR A 57 -10.03 -21.58 -2.02
C THR A 57 -9.61 -22.99 -2.46
N VAL A 58 -8.53 -23.55 -1.90
CA VAL A 58 -8.14 -24.94 -2.16
C VAL A 58 -9.07 -25.85 -1.38
N THR A 59 -10.17 -26.24 -2.02
CA THR A 59 -11.04 -27.30 -1.50
C THR A 59 -10.19 -28.54 -1.24
N ALA A 60 -10.44 -29.20 -0.11
CA ALA A 60 -9.76 -30.43 0.31
C ALA A 60 -9.91 -31.61 -0.68
N SER A 61 -10.67 -31.42 -1.76
CA SER A 61 -10.68 -32.31 -2.90
C SER A 61 -9.41 -32.08 -3.71
N GLY A 62 -8.39 -32.91 -3.49
CA GLY A 62 -7.12 -32.94 -4.25
C GLY A 62 -7.28 -33.29 -5.74
N VAL A 63 -8.25 -32.67 -6.43
CA VAL A 63 -8.45 -32.77 -7.87
C VAL A 63 -7.35 -31.93 -8.51
N SER A 64 -6.29 -32.61 -8.97
CA SER A 64 -5.06 -32.01 -9.50
C SER A 64 -5.20 -31.40 -10.90
N GLY A 65 -6.35 -30.80 -11.22
CA GLY A 65 -6.68 -30.34 -12.57
C GLY A 65 -7.03 -28.86 -12.72
N VAL A 66 -7.23 -28.12 -11.62
CA VAL A 66 -7.44 -26.67 -11.71
C VAL A 66 -6.06 -26.02 -11.84
N GLU A 67 -5.82 -25.38 -12.98
CA GLU A 67 -4.63 -24.54 -13.17
C GLU A 67 -4.60 -23.53 -12.02
N ARG A 68 -3.61 -23.67 -11.14
CA ARG A 68 -3.38 -22.70 -10.08
C ARG A 68 -3.14 -21.36 -10.75
N LEU A 69 -3.85 -20.33 -10.28
CA LEU A 69 -3.54 -18.96 -10.64
C LEU A 69 -2.05 -18.69 -10.34
N ASP A 70 -1.43 -17.70 -10.98
CA ASP A 70 0.01 -17.48 -10.92
C ASP A 70 0.37 -16.06 -10.43
N GLY A 71 -0.61 -15.36 -9.86
CA GLY A 71 -0.51 -13.94 -9.50
C GLY A 71 0.64 -13.61 -8.57
N ARG A 72 0.88 -14.44 -7.55
CA ARG A 72 2.01 -14.21 -6.61
C ARG A 72 3.34 -14.26 -7.34
N SER A 73 3.49 -15.23 -8.24
CA SER A 73 4.71 -15.46 -9.01
C SER A 73 4.92 -14.33 -10.00
N GLY A 74 3.89 -13.95 -10.77
CA GLY A 74 3.97 -12.86 -11.73
C GLY A 74 4.24 -11.50 -11.07
N PHE A 75 3.64 -11.25 -9.91
CA PHE A 75 3.90 -10.03 -9.14
C PHE A 75 5.34 -9.97 -8.61
N CYS A 76 5.89 -11.09 -8.12
CA CYS A 76 7.22 -11.12 -7.49
C CYS A 76 8.38 -11.28 -8.47
N PHE A 77 8.18 -11.98 -9.59
CA PHE A 77 9.25 -12.39 -10.50
C PHE A 77 9.04 -11.90 -11.95
N GLY A 78 7.85 -11.39 -12.28
CA GLY A 78 7.55 -10.90 -13.63
C GLY A 78 7.15 -12.01 -14.59
N VAL A 79 7.36 -11.76 -15.89
CA VAL A 79 6.96 -12.66 -16.98
C VAL A 79 8.12 -13.47 -17.54
N ASP A 80 7.87 -14.72 -17.90
CA ASP A 80 8.79 -15.53 -18.69
C ASP A 80 8.77 -15.01 -20.14
N ARG A 81 9.94 -14.58 -20.63
CA ARG A 81 10.11 -14.08 -22.01
C ARG A 81 10.53 -15.19 -22.97
N GLY A 82 10.95 -16.35 -22.46
CA GLY A 82 11.60 -17.40 -23.24
C GLY A 82 10.66 -18.17 -24.15
N ASP A 83 9.39 -18.30 -23.77
CA ASP A 83 8.40 -19.13 -24.47
C ASP A 83 7.29 -18.33 -25.17
N ASN A 84 7.37 -16.99 -25.15
CA ASN A 84 6.36 -16.06 -25.68
C ASN A 84 4.94 -16.30 -25.10
N THR A 85 4.83 -16.99 -23.96
CA THR A 85 3.54 -17.25 -23.31
C THR A 85 3.09 -16.10 -22.41
N TRP A 86 3.99 -15.17 -22.08
CA TRP A 86 3.76 -14.10 -21.10
C TRP A 86 3.30 -14.64 -19.74
N GLY A 87 3.57 -15.92 -19.46
CA GLY A 87 3.25 -16.56 -18.18
C GLY A 87 4.14 -16.03 -17.06
N ALA A 88 3.67 -16.17 -15.82
CA ALA A 88 4.49 -15.80 -14.67
C ALA A 88 5.79 -16.61 -14.61
N GLN A 89 6.90 -15.96 -14.24
CA GLN A 89 8.13 -16.67 -13.89
C GLN A 89 7.91 -17.47 -12.60
N LEU A 90 8.09 -18.79 -12.68
CA LEU A 90 7.92 -19.68 -11.55
C LEU A 90 9.16 -19.67 -10.64
N PRO A 91 8.99 -19.57 -9.31
CA PRO A 91 10.12 -19.60 -8.37
C PRO A 91 10.98 -20.86 -8.51
N SER A 92 10.37 -22.01 -8.87
CA SER A 92 11.06 -23.29 -9.05
C SER A 92 11.99 -23.34 -10.26
N ARG A 93 11.80 -22.48 -11.26
CA ARG A 93 12.66 -22.37 -12.44
C ARG A 93 13.86 -21.44 -12.21
N LEU A 94 13.83 -20.65 -11.14
CA LEU A 94 14.89 -19.71 -10.81
C LEU A 94 15.82 -20.33 -9.75
N GLN A 95 16.84 -21.06 -10.19
CA GLN A 95 17.87 -21.55 -9.27
C GLN A 95 18.91 -20.47 -9.03
N LEU A 96 19.32 -20.28 -7.77
CA LEU A 96 20.32 -19.27 -7.40
C LEU A 96 21.68 -19.47 -8.09
N ASP A 97 22.02 -20.72 -8.41
CA ASP A 97 23.29 -21.08 -9.02
C ASP A 97 23.37 -20.68 -10.50
N ASP A 98 22.22 -20.59 -11.17
CA ASP A 98 22.11 -20.18 -12.58
C ASP A 98 22.14 -18.65 -12.77
N VAL A 99 22.04 -17.89 -11.67
CA VAL A 99 21.95 -16.44 -11.69
C VAL A 99 23.32 -15.80 -11.40
N PRO A 100 23.71 -14.76 -12.18
CA PRO A 100 24.90 -13.97 -11.91
C PRO A 100 25.03 -13.53 -10.44
N THR A 101 26.24 -13.54 -9.91
CA THR A 101 26.48 -13.34 -8.46
C THR A 101 25.94 -12.00 -7.94
N ASP A 102 25.99 -10.96 -8.78
CA ASP A 102 25.46 -9.62 -8.53
C ASP A 102 23.93 -9.56 -8.49
N ALA A 103 23.23 -10.45 -9.20
CA ALA A 103 21.77 -10.52 -9.21
C ALA A 103 21.17 -11.39 -8.08
N ARG A 104 22.00 -12.20 -7.39
CA ARG A 104 21.56 -13.08 -6.29
C ARG A 104 20.85 -12.34 -5.14
N PRO A 105 21.32 -11.17 -4.65
CA PRO A 105 20.63 -10.46 -3.57
C PRO A 105 19.21 -10.03 -3.93
N ALA A 106 19.00 -9.58 -5.18
CA ALA A 106 17.68 -9.20 -5.67
C ALA A 106 16.75 -10.43 -5.75
N LEU A 107 17.25 -11.56 -6.26
CA LEU A 107 16.48 -12.81 -6.30
C LEU A 107 16.13 -13.31 -4.89
N GLN A 108 17.06 -13.26 -3.95
CA GLN A 108 16.81 -13.61 -2.54
C GLN A 108 15.70 -12.73 -1.92
N LYS A 109 15.73 -11.42 -2.17
CA LYS A 109 14.66 -10.50 -1.74
C LYS A 109 13.31 -10.88 -2.36
N ARG A 110 13.26 -11.21 -3.66
CA ARG A 110 12.03 -11.68 -4.32
C ARG A 110 11.47 -12.94 -3.66
N HIS A 111 12.31 -13.93 -3.37
CA HIS A 111 11.88 -15.14 -2.67
C HIS A 111 11.38 -14.84 -1.25
N ALA A 112 12.10 -14.01 -0.49
CA ALA A 112 11.67 -13.61 0.84
C ALA A 112 10.31 -12.90 0.81
N PHE A 113 10.12 -11.98 -0.14
CA PHE A 113 8.84 -11.31 -0.37
C PHE A 113 7.72 -12.30 -0.72
N TYR A 114 7.97 -13.17 -1.71
CA TYR A 114 7.02 -14.19 -2.13
C TYR A 114 6.55 -15.07 -0.96
N GLN A 115 7.45 -15.42 -0.04
CA GLN A 115 7.16 -16.29 1.09
C GLN A 115 6.43 -15.61 2.23
N SER A 116 6.84 -14.40 2.64
CA SER A 116 6.30 -13.77 3.85
C SER A 116 5.38 -12.57 3.63
N CYS A 117 5.10 -12.18 2.38
CA CYS A 117 4.04 -11.23 2.08
C CYS A 117 2.68 -11.81 2.56
N PRO A 118 1.83 -11.03 3.26
CA PRO A 118 0.53 -11.47 3.74
C PRO A 118 -0.49 -11.53 2.59
N TRP A 119 -0.28 -12.42 1.63
CA TRP A 119 -1.13 -12.60 0.45
C TRP A 119 -2.63 -12.73 0.76
N PRO A 120 -3.08 -13.42 1.83
CA PRO A 120 -4.50 -13.43 2.19
C PRO A 120 -5.06 -12.03 2.50
N ALA A 121 -4.28 -11.17 3.17
CA ALA A 121 -4.69 -9.80 3.46
C ALA A 121 -4.73 -8.93 2.19
N VAL A 122 -3.78 -9.13 1.28
CA VAL A 122 -3.79 -8.48 -0.04
C VAL A 122 -5.03 -8.91 -0.82
N HIS A 123 -5.34 -10.20 -0.87
CA HIS A 123 -6.54 -10.69 -1.55
C HIS A 123 -7.83 -10.16 -0.91
N GLN A 124 -7.91 -10.19 0.42
CA GLN A 124 -9.04 -9.63 1.16
C GLN A 124 -9.25 -8.15 0.86
N LEU A 125 -8.18 -7.38 0.61
CA LEU A 125 -8.29 -5.99 0.19
C LEU A 125 -9.06 -5.83 -1.13
N PHE A 126 -8.84 -6.73 -2.11
CA PHE A 126 -9.57 -6.70 -3.38
C PHE A 126 -11.04 -7.10 -3.23
N VAL A 127 -11.32 -8.04 -2.33
CA VAL A 127 -12.70 -8.39 -1.94
C VAL A 127 -13.38 -7.21 -1.24
N ASP A 128 -12.68 -6.59 -0.29
CA ASP A 128 -13.16 -5.44 0.48
C ASP A 128 -13.34 -4.20 -0.40
N ALA A 129 -12.59 -4.06 -1.49
CA ALA A 129 -12.76 -3.03 -2.52
C ALA A 129 -13.90 -3.36 -3.52
N GLY A 130 -14.55 -4.52 -3.38
CA GLY A 130 -15.62 -4.97 -4.25
C GLY A 130 -15.15 -5.39 -5.65
N MET A 131 -13.86 -5.62 -5.87
CA MET A 131 -13.30 -6.05 -7.15
C MET A 131 -13.35 -7.57 -7.34
N LEU A 132 -13.36 -8.31 -6.23
CA LEU A 132 -13.50 -9.75 -6.20
C LEU A 132 -14.72 -10.11 -5.35
N LYS A 133 -15.46 -11.13 -5.79
CA LYS A 133 -16.46 -11.82 -4.97
C LYS A 133 -15.90 -13.19 -4.63
N LEU A 134 -15.86 -13.49 -3.34
CA LEU A 134 -15.46 -14.81 -2.88
C LEU A 134 -16.40 -15.86 -3.47
N ALA A 135 -15.82 -16.94 -3.97
CA ALA A 135 -16.57 -18.12 -4.35
C ALA A 135 -17.52 -18.55 -3.23
N GLY A 136 -18.82 -18.64 -3.55
CA GLY A 136 -19.83 -19.06 -2.60
C GLY A 136 -19.74 -20.57 -2.36
N ARG A 137 -19.64 -20.99 -1.09
CA ARG A 137 -19.83 -22.42 -0.73
C ARG A 137 -21.19 -22.95 -1.18
N GLU A 138 -22.18 -22.07 -1.29
CA GLU A 138 -23.56 -22.40 -1.65
C GLU A 138 -23.82 -22.43 -3.16
N THR A 139 -23.05 -21.68 -3.96
CA THR A 139 -23.21 -21.63 -5.43
C THR A 139 -22.49 -22.79 -6.13
N GLY A 140 -21.63 -23.52 -5.40
CA GLY A 140 -20.79 -24.58 -5.97
C GLY A 140 -19.68 -24.05 -6.87
N GLU A 141 -19.46 -22.74 -6.88
CA GLU A 141 -18.36 -22.11 -7.59
C GLU A 141 -17.07 -22.33 -6.80
N HIS A 142 -16.00 -22.64 -7.52
CA HIS A 142 -14.71 -22.95 -6.91
C HIS A 142 -13.72 -21.77 -6.95
N ASP A 143 -13.99 -20.78 -7.80
CA ASP A 143 -13.08 -19.67 -8.07
C ASP A 143 -13.73 -18.31 -7.79
N ASP A 144 -12.92 -17.38 -7.28
CA ASP A 144 -13.34 -16.02 -7.00
C ASP A 144 -13.70 -15.30 -8.30
N GLN A 145 -14.78 -14.52 -8.27
CA GLN A 145 -15.30 -13.83 -9.45
C GLN A 145 -14.86 -12.39 -9.51
N VAL A 146 -14.36 -11.97 -10.68
CA VAL A 146 -14.04 -10.57 -10.96
C VAL A 146 -15.33 -9.76 -11.10
N VAL A 147 -15.43 -8.69 -10.33
CA VAL A 147 -16.52 -7.72 -10.44
C VAL A 147 -16.12 -6.65 -11.46
N VAL A 148 -16.50 -6.92 -12.72
CA VAL A 148 -16.06 -6.14 -13.89
C VAL A 148 -16.22 -4.63 -13.73
N PRO A 149 -17.35 -4.09 -13.23
CA PRO A 149 -17.51 -2.63 -13.10
C PRO A 149 -16.47 -1.97 -12.17
N GLN A 150 -16.21 -2.57 -10.99
CA GLN A 150 -15.21 -2.09 -10.04
C GLN A 150 -13.79 -2.19 -10.59
N VAL A 151 -13.46 -3.27 -11.31
CA VAL A 151 -12.15 -3.39 -11.98
C VAL A 151 -12.01 -2.37 -13.10
N ALA A 152 -13.05 -2.14 -13.91
CA ALA A 152 -13.04 -1.11 -14.95
C ALA A 152 -12.82 0.30 -14.37
N ALA A 153 -13.41 0.60 -13.21
CA ALA A 153 -13.17 1.85 -12.49
C ALA A 153 -11.71 1.99 -12.05
N MET A 154 -11.10 0.93 -11.50
CA MET A 154 -9.70 0.93 -11.09
C MET A 154 -8.73 1.08 -12.27
N LEU A 155 -8.99 0.38 -13.38
CA LEU A 155 -8.23 0.52 -14.62
C LEU A 155 -8.34 1.94 -15.19
N THR A 156 -9.55 2.51 -15.20
CA THR A 156 -9.79 3.88 -15.62
C THR A 156 -8.99 4.86 -14.77
N LEU A 157 -9.10 4.78 -13.45
CA LEU A 157 -8.31 5.61 -12.53
C LEU A 157 -6.80 5.47 -12.78
N THR A 158 -6.30 4.23 -12.91
CA THR A 158 -4.87 3.96 -13.11
C THR A 158 -4.34 4.64 -14.37
N VAL A 159 -5.09 4.57 -15.47
CA VAL A 159 -4.71 5.22 -16.73
C VAL A 159 -4.77 6.74 -16.60
N LEU A 160 -5.85 7.30 -16.04
CA LEU A 160 -6.00 8.75 -15.88
C LEU A 160 -4.92 9.35 -14.96
N HIS A 161 -4.65 8.68 -13.83
CA HIS A 161 -3.60 9.06 -12.89
C HIS A 161 -2.19 8.94 -13.49
N GLY A 162 -1.99 8.03 -14.46
CA GLY A 162 -0.76 7.96 -15.24
C GLY A 162 -0.61 9.10 -16.25
N VAL A 163 -1.66 9.34 -17.04
CA VAL A 163 -1.70 10.35 -18.11
C VAL A 163 -1.55 11.76 -17.55
N ILE A 164 -2.21 12.08 -16.43
CA ILE A 164 -2.18 13.43 -15.85
C ILE A 164 -0.79 13.84 -15.34
N LYS A 165 0.16 12.90 -15.20
CA LYS A 165 1.55 13.21 -14.85
C LYS A 165 2.33 13.88 -15.97
N LEU A 166 1.78 13.92 -17.19
CA LEU A 166 2.36 14.66 -18.31
C LEU A 166 2.09 16.16 -18.09
N PRO A 167 3.12 17.01 -17.90
CA PRO A 167 2.92 18.42 -17.58
C PRO A 167 2.10 19.19 -18.63
N ALA A 168 2.15 18.75 -19.89
CA ALA A 168 1.37 19.32 -20.98
C ALA A 168 -0.16 19.15 -20.81
N LEU A 169 -0.60 18.27 -19.93
CA LEU A 169 -2.01 18.00 -19.63
C LEU A 169 -2.48 18.65 -18.32
N HIS A 170 -1.61 19.38 -17.63
CA HIS A 170 -1.97 20.05 -16.38
C HIS A 170 -2.95 21.21 -16.66
N PRO A 171 -4.10 21.25 -15.99
CA PRO A 171 -5.09 22.30 -16.22
C PRO A 171 -4.64 23.63 -15.61
N THR A 172 -5.21 24.71 -16.11
CA THR A 172 -5.13 26.04 -15.51
C THR A 172 -6.45 26.37 -14.80
N VAL A 173 -6.38 26.94 -13.60
CA VAL A 173 -7.58 27.31 -12.84
C VAL A 173 -8.34 28.43 -13.56
N GLN A 174 -9.58 28.15 -13.93
CA GLN A 174 -10.47 29.10 -14.59
C GLN A 174 -10.98 30.14 -13.59
N PRO A 175 -11.29 31.39 -14.02
CA PRO A 175 -11.78 32.45 -13.13
C PRO A 175 -12.98 32.06 -12.27
N GLY A 176 -13.91 31.26 -12.81
CA GLY A 176 -15.10 30.81 -12.08
C GLY A 176 -14.85 29.71 -11.04
N HIS A 177 -13.67 29.08 -11.05
CA HIS A 177 -13.32 27.98 -10.13
C HIS A 177 -12.29 28.42 -9.07
N ALA A 178 -11.84 29.67 -9.11
CA ALA A 178 -10.83 30.18 -8.20
C ALA A 178 -11.43 30.64 -6.85
N PRO A 179 -10.73 30.45 -5.72
CA PRO A 179 -9.51 29.63 -5.59
C PRO A 179 -9.83 28.13 -5.61
N TYR A 180 -8.95 27.32 -6.20
CA TYR A 180 -9.07 25.86 -6.15
C TYR A 180 -7.92 25.24 -5.36
N ARG A 181 -8.19 24.72 -4.16
CA ARG A 181 -7.19 24.09 -3.27
C ARG A 181 -5.87 24.90 -3.15
N GLY A 182 -5.98 26.23 -3.05
CA GLY A 182 -4.85 27.14 -2.92
C GLY A 182 -4.32 27.74 -4.24
N TYR A 183 -4.76 27.24 -5.39
CA TYR A 183 -4.39 27.79 -6.70
C TYR A 183 -5.32 28.95 -7.09
N ALA A 184 -4.73 30.08 -7.50
CA ALA A 184 -5.46 31.24 -8.00
C ALA A 184 -5.84 31.08 -9.47
N SER A 185 -6.77 31.92 -9.96
CA SER A 185 -7.12 31.96 -11.39
C SER A 185 -5.89 32.22 -12.26
N GLY A 186 -5.77 31.48 -13.36
CA GLY A 186 -4.64 31.58 -14.30
C GLY A 186 -3.40 30.79 -13.87
N MET A 187 -3.38 30.19 -12.68
CA MET A 187 -2.28 29.31 -12.26
C MET A 187 -2.47 27.90 -12.83
N ALA A 188 -1.38 27.32 -13.34
CA ALA A 188 -1.31 25.91 -13.68
C ALA A 188 -1.29 25.06 -12.39
N ILE A 189 -2.04 23.96 -12.38
CA ILE A 189 -2.03 23.00 -11.28
C ILE A 189 -0.91 21.99 -11.53
N GLU A 190 0.21 22.14 -10.83
CA GLU A 190 1.40 21.30 -11.04
C GLU A 190 1.34 19.95 -10.33
N ASP A 191 0.56 19.85 -9.24
CA ASP A 191 0.34 18.58 -8.54
C ASP A 191 -0.61 17.67 -9.36
N PRO A 192 -0.18 16.48 -9.80
CA PRO A 192 -0.98 15.63 -10.67
C PRO A 192 -2.30 15.14 -10.03
N SER A 193 -2.34 14.93 -8.71
CA SER A 193 -3.55 14.49 -8.00
C SER A 193 -4.57 15.64 -7.91
N ILE A 194 -4.12 16.86 -7.63
CA ILE A 194 -4.99 18.05 -7.63
C ILE A 194 -5.45 18.37 -9.06
N ALA A 195 -4.57 18.22 -10.05
CA ALA A 195 -4.89 18.42 -11.46
C ALA A 195 -5.99 17.46 -11.93
N LEU A 196 -5.86 16.17 -11.59
CA LEU A 196 -6.89 15.18 -11.91
C LEU A 196 -8.21 15.47 -11.18
N ALA A 197 -8.16 15.79 -9.88
CA ALA A 197 -9.35 16.17 -9.12
C ALA A 197 -10.11 17.34 -9.77
N TYR A 198 -9.38 18.38 -10.18
CA TYR A 198 -9.94 19.55 -10.86
C TYR A 198 -10.65 19.19 -12.17
N ILE A 199 -10.01 18.36 -13.01
CA ILE A 199 -10.63 17.92 -14.28
C ILE A 199 -11.87 17.08 -14.00
N LEU A 200 -11.82 16.12 -13.07
CA LEU A 200 -12.96 15.27 -12.75
C LEU A 200 -14.15 16.05 -12.16
N GLU A 201 -13.87 17.16 -11.47
CA GLU A 201 -14.89 18.02 -10.86
C GLU A 201 -15.57 18.95 -11.87
N PHE A 202 -14.79 19.60 -12.75
CA PHE A 202 -15.30 20.65 -13.64
C PHE A 202 -15.45 20.26 -15.11
N ASP A 203 -14.69 19.25 -15.57
CA ASP A 203 -14.67 18.83 -16.98
C ASP A 203 -14.43 17.31 -17.13
N GLY A 204 -15.21 16.53 -16.38
CA GLY A 204 -15.13 15.05 -16.45
C GLY A 204 -15.38 14.51 -17.86
N SER A 205 -16.07 15.28 -18.72
CA SER A 205 -16.29 15.00 -20.14
C SER A 205 -15.01 14.82 -20.96
N CYS A 206 -13.89 15.41 -20.52
CA CYS A 206 -12.58 15.20 -21.14
C CYS A 206 -12.09 13.75 -21.05
N PHE A 207 -12.67 12.95 -20.15
CA PHE A 207 -12.33 11.54 -19.97
C PHE A 207 -13.55 10.64 -20.26
N PRO A 208 -13.78 10.24 -21.53
CA PRO A 208 -14.90 9.38 -21.88
C PRO A 208 -14.98 8.07 -21.08
N LEU A 209 -13.83 7.48 -20.72
CA LEU A 209 -13.77 6.29 -19.86
C LEU A 209 -14.37 6.54 -18.47
N TYR A 210 -14.11 7.71 -17.88
CA TYR A 210 -14.69 8.10 -16.59
C TYR A 210 -16.20 8.36 -16.70
N MET A 211 -16.63 9.03 -17.75
CA MET A 211 -18.05 9.33 -17.99
C MET A 211 -18.90 8.08 -18.26
N ALA A 212 -18.28 6.99 -18.75
CA ALA A 212 -18.94 5.71 -18.95
C ALA A 212 -19.19 4.94 -17.64
N LEU A 213 -18.53 5.31 -16.54
CA LEU A 213 -18.70 4.68 -15.24
C LEU A 213 -19.98 5.14 -14.54
N SER A 214 -20.50 4.32 -13.64
CA SER A 214 -21.61 4.69 -12.77
C SER A 214 -21.22 5.80 -11.79
N SER A 215 -22.21 6.51 -11.25
CA SER A 215 -21.98 7.56 -10.24
C SER A 215 -21.30 7.04 -8.96
N THR A 216 -21.49 5.75 -8.64
CA THR A 216 -20.81 5.08 -7.52
C THR A 216 -19.32 4.94 -7.79
N GLU A 217 -18.93 4.45 -8.96
CA GLU A 217 -17.52 4.30 -9.35
C GLU A 217 -16.84 5.66 -9.54
N GLN A 218 -17.53 6.61 -10.16
CA GLN A 218 -17.05 7.98 -10.29
C GLN A 218 -16.79 8.64 -8.93
N ARG A 219 -17.60 8.34 -7.91
CA ARG A 219 -17.37 8.79 -6.52
C ARG A 219 -16.14 8.15 -5.92
N ALA A 220 -15.95 6.83 -6.08
CA ALA A 220 -14.76 6.14 -5.59
C ALA A 220 -13.47 6.75 -6.19
N ILE A 221 -13.47 6.99 -7.51
CA ILE A 221 -12.35 7.64 -8.21
C ILE A 221 -12.10 9.05 -7.66
N ARG A 222 -13.13 9.89 -7.53
CA ARG A 222 -12.95 11.25 -6.97
C ARG A 222 -12.38 11.22 -5.57
N PHE A 223 -12.88 10.32 -4.72
CA PHE A 223 -12.34 10.13 -3.38
C PHE A 223 -10.84 9.85 -3.41
N THR A 224 -10.35 8.99 -4.30
CA THR A 224 -8.90 8.71 -4.40
C THR A 224 -8.01 9.92 -4.73
N GLN A 225 -8.59 11.00 -5.27
CA GLN A 225 -7.89 12.24 -5.66
C GLN A 225 -8.05 13.38 -4.63
N GLU A 226 -8.73 13.12 -3.51
CA GLU A 226 -8.81 14.08 -2.42
C GLU A 226 -7.48 14.21 -1.67
N ASP A 227 -7.27 15.38 -1.06
CA ASP A 227 -6.23 15.52 -0.04
C ASP A 227 -6.72 14.92 1.27
N HIS A 228 -6.40 13.63 1.43
CA HIS A 228 -6.79 12.84 2.60
C HIS A 228 -6.15 13.33 3.90
N GLY A 229 -5.06 14.12 3.84
CA GLY A 229 -4.24 14.47 5.01
C GLY A 229 -3.71 13.24 5.76
N PHE A 230 -3.76 12.06 5.14
CA PHE A 230 -3.43 10.79 5.75
C PHE A 230 -2.03 10.35 5.31
N ASN A 231 -1.09 10.35 6.25
CA ASN A 231 0.24 9.82 6.03
C ASN A 231 0.30 8.37 6.55
N LEU A 232 0.32 7.43 5.62
CA LEU A 232 0.34 6.01 5.93
C LEU A 232 1.64 5.59 6.64
N ALA A 233 2.77 6.24 6.37
CA ALA A 233 4.03 5.92 7.01
C ALA A 233 4.02 6.27 8.50
N TRP A 234 3.44 7.41 8.85
CA TRP A 234 3.24 7.80 10.25
C TRP A 234 2.37 6.78 11.01
N LEU A 235 1.39 6.17 10.34
CA LEU A 235 0.62 5.08 10.92
C LEU A 235 1.50 3.83 11.12
N VAL A 236 2.25 3.42 10.09
CA VAL A 236 3.11 2.22 10.16
C VAL A 236 4.18 2.32 11.24
N GLN A 237 4.76 3.50 11.40
CA GLN A 237 5.74 3.77 12.45
C GLN A 237 5.07 4.01 13.81
N ALA A 238 3.74 4.13 13.84
CA ALA A 238 2.98 4.52 15.01
C ALA A 238 3.48 5.83 15.64
N GLU A 239 3.97 6.77 14.83
CA GLU A 239 4.62 8.03 15.25
C GLU A 239 3.63 9.17 15.46
N ALA A 240 2.47 9.17 14.79
CA ALA A 240 1.54 10.29 14.91
C ALA A 240 0.35 9.94 15.82
N PRO A 241 -0.19 10.93 16.56
CA PRO A 241 -1.41 10.73 17.34
C PRO A 241 -2.62 10.48 16.41
N PRO A 242 -3.67 9.76 16.88
CA PRO A 242 -4.81 9.38 16.04
C PRO A 242 -5.47 10.53 15.29
N GLY A 243 -5.63 11.70 15.93
CA GLY A 243 -6.26 12.86 15.29
C GLY A 243 -5.46 13.41 14.11
N ALA A 244 -4.14 13.49 14.26
CA ALA A 244 -3.26 13.94 13.18
C ALA A 244 -3.25 12.96 11.99
N LEU A 245 -3.42 11.66 12.25
CA LEU A 245 -3.52 10.64 11.21
C LEU A 245 -4.86 10.66 10.49
N PHE A 246 -5.97 10.70 11.23
CA PHE A 246 -7.25 10.25 10.70
C PHE A 246 -8.32 11.33 10.61
N SER A 247 -8.21 12.47 11.31
CA SER A 247 -9.34 13.41 11.39
C SER A 247 -9.70 14.02 10.04
N ARG A 248 -8.72 14.34 9.19
CA ARG A 248 -9.00 14.86 7.83
C ARG A 248 -9.67 13.79 6.96
N LEU A 249 -9.12 12.57 6.93
CA LEU A 249 -9.70 11.44 6.21
C LEU A 249 -11.14 11.15 6.67
N LYS A 250 -11.39 11.18 7.98
CA LYS A 250 -12.72 10.96 8.55
C LYS A 250 -13.72 12.05 8.17
N GLN A 251 -13.30 13.31 8.14
CA GLN A 251 -14.12 14.40 7.64
C GLN A 251 -14.52 14.19 6.18
N LEU A 252 -13.58 13.80 5.31
CA LEU A 252 -13.87 13.51 3.90
C LEU A 252 -14.82 12.33 3.76
N ILE A 253 -14.62 11.26 4.54
CA ILE A 253 -15.52 10.10 4.56
C ILE A 253 -16.96 10.54 4.85
N ALA A 254 -17.16 11.37 5.87
CA ALA A 254 -18.47 11.87 6.25
C ALA A 254 -19.06 12.82 5.17
N GLN A 255 -18.26 13.76 4.65
CA GLN A 255 -18.70 14.76 3.67
C GLN A 255 -19.11 14.13 2.34
N MET A 256 -18.31 13.19 1.83
CA MET A 256 -18.52 12.56 0.53
C MET A 256 -19.36 11.28 0.62
N LYS A 257 -19.80 10.88 1.82
CA LYS A 257 -20.55 9.64 2.09
C LYS A 257 -19.80 8.40 1.57
N ILE A 258 -18.52 8.34 1.88
CA ILE A 258 -17.60 7.28 1.46
C ILE A 258 -17.91 6.01 2.25
N SER A 259 -18.00 4.90 1.52
CA SER A 259 -18.20 3.58 2.10
C SER A 259 -16.86 2.91 2.46
N PRO A 260 -16.86 1.86 3.30
CA PRO A 260 -15.67 1.03 3.52
C PRO A 260 -15.09 0.44 2.22
N PHE A 261 -15.94 0.21 1.21
CA PHE A 261 -15.52 -0.26 -0.11
C PHE A 261 -14.67 0.79 -0.82
N ASP A 262 -15.09 2.05 -0.78
CA ASP A 262 -14.36 3.17 -1.40
C ASP A 262 -12.99 3.40 -0.73
N ILE A 263 -12.89 3.21 0.59
CA ILE A 263 -11.61 3.26 1.33
C ILE A 263 -10.68 2.12 0.88
N SER A 264 -11.21 0.92 0.73
CA SER A 264 -10.43 -0.24 0.27
C SER A 264 -10.01 -0.05 -1.19
N PHE A 265 -10.87 0.53 -2.04
CA PHE A 265 -10.56 0.92 -3.41
C PHE A 265 -9.40 1.91 -3.47
N TYR A 266 -9.38 2.93 -2.60
CA TYR A 266 -8.24 3.85 -2.46
C TYR A 266 -6.94 3.10 -2.15
N PHE A 267 -6.96 2.13 -1.24
CA PHE A 267 -5.78 1.35 -0.89
C PHE A 267 -5.33 0.39 -2.01
N VAL A 268 -6.25 -0.18 -2.79
CA VAL A 268 -5.89 -0.96 -3.99
C VAL A 268 -5.17 -0.07 -5.00
N HIS A 269 -5.69 1.15 -5.26
CA HIS A 269 -5.03 2.11 -6.14
C HIS A 269 -3.63 2.49 -5.62
N TRP A 270 -3.51 2.78 -4.33
CA TRP A 270 -2.23 3.12 -3.72
C TRP A 270 -1.22 1.97 -3.89
N LEU A 271 -1.64 0.74 -3.59
CA LEU A 271 -0.79 -0.44 -3.67
C LEU A 271 -0.32 -0.70 -5.10
N SER A 272 -1.22 -0.65 -6.09
CA SER A 272 -0.87 -0.88 -7.49
C SER A 272 -0.07 0.27 -8.10
N SER A 273 -0.35 1.52 -7.70
CA SER A 273 0.42 2.69 -8.13
C SER A 273 1.87 2.61 -7.63
N LEU A 274 2.05 2.24 -6.35
CA LEU A 274 3.38 2.06 -5.77
C LEU A 274 4.12 0.86 -6.38
N ALA A 275 3.42 -0.27 -6.57
CA ALA A 275 3.96 -1.47 -7.21
C ALA A 275 4.52 -1.18 -8.62
N GLY A 276 3.78 -0.36 -9.38
CA GLY A 276 4.16 0.06 -10.74
C GLY A 276 5.10 1.26 -10.82
N SER A 277 5.58 1.80 -9.70
CA SER A 277 6.39 3.02 -9.72
C SER A 277 7.80 2.82 -10.29
N SER A 278 8.26 1.57 -10.44
CA SER A 278 9.48 1.24 -11.19
C SER A 278 9.14 0.99 -12.66
N PRO A 279 9.87 1.55 -13.64
CA PRO A 279 9.57 1.44 -15.08
C PRO A 279 9.99 0.09 -15.69
N THR A 280 9.74 -1.01 -14.99
CA THR A 280 10.14 -2.37 -15.34
C THR A 280 8.93 -3.31 -15.31
N PRO A 281 7.84 -3.03 -16.06
CA PRO A 281 6.56 -3.72 -15.93
C PRO A 281 6.63 -5.24 -16.10
N LEU A 282 7.64 -5.74 -16.83
CA LEU A 282 7.83 -7.15 -17.13
C LEU A 282 8.69 -7.90 -16.09
N SER A 283 9.33 -7.17 -15.18
CA SER A 283 10.20 -7.72 -14.13
C SER A 283 9.46 -7.91 -12.79
N GLY A 284 8.13 -7.80 -12.79
CA GLY A 284 7.31 -7.77 -11.59
C GLY A 284 7.39 -6.41 -10.87
N SER A 285 6.87 -6.36 -9.64
CA SER A 285 6.72 -5.12 -8.86
C SER A 285 7.99 -4.76 -8.09
N GLU A 286 9.08 -4.43 -8.79
CA GLU A 286 10.41 -4.24 -8.20
C GLU A 286 10.42 -3.26 -7.02
N LYS A 287 9.63 -2.18 -7.11
CA LYS A 287 9.54 -1.20 -6.03
C LYS A 287 9.18 -1.84 -4.69
N LEU A 288 8.16 -2.69 -4.67
CA LEU A 288 7.67 -3.32 -3.44
C LEU A 288 8.50 -4.54 -3.06
N VAL A 289 8.99 -5.26 -4.07
CA VAL A 289 9.62 -6.58 -3.87
C VAL A 289 11.11 -6.47 -3.55
N ILE A 290 11.80 -5.46 -4.10
CA ILE A 290 13.27 -5.29 -3.96
C ILE A 290 13.61 -4.01 -3.21
N ASP A 291 13.02 -2.89 -3.61
CA ASP A 291 13.47 -1.57 -3.17
C ASP A 291 12.91 -1.19 -1.79
N SER A 292 11.72 -1.71 -1.45
CA SER A 292 11.05 -1.41 -0.19
C SER A 292 11.48 -2.39 0.91
N PRO A 293 11.71 -1.91 2.15
CA PRO A 293 11.90 -2.80 3.29
C PRO A 293 10.67 -3.68 3.48
N HIS A 294 10.87 -5.00 3.50
CA HIS A 294 9.74 -5.94 3.54
C HIS A 294 8.86 -5.76 4.79
N SER A 295 9.47 -5.57 5.96
CA SER A 295 8.74 -5.32 7.22
C SER A 295 7.77 -4.14 7.12
N VAL A 296 8.17 -3.09 6.38
CA VAL A 296 7.38 -1.88 6.14
C VAL A 296 6.20 -2.19 5.20
N VAL A 297 6.42 -2.91 4.09
CA VAL A 297 5.33 -3.30 3.16
C VAL A 297 4.29 -4.18 3.85
N VAL A 298 4.73 -5.15 4.67
CA VAL A 298 3.81 -6.00 5.45
C VAL A 298 2.99 -5.14 6.42
N ALA A 299 3.65 -4.22 7.15
CA ALA A 299 2.96 -3.32 8.08
C ALA A 299 1.95 -2.42 7.36
N PHE A 300 2.27 -1.96 6.14
CA PHE A 300 1.35 -1.20 5.29
C PHE A 300 0.11 -2.02 4.94
N ILE A 301 0.29 -3.23 4.38
CA ILE A 301 -0.83 -4.09 3.98
C ILE A 301 -1.71 -4.42 5.19
N SER A 302 -1.11 -4.71 6.35
CA SER A 302 -1.85 -4.98 7.59
C SER A 302 -2.67 -3.77 8.06
N SER A 303 -2.21 -2.54 7.80
CA SER A 303 -2.90 -1.33 8.27
C SER A 303 -4.23 -1.07 7.56
N PHE A 304 -4.40 -1.53 6.32
CA PHE A 304 -5.58 -1.24 5.51
C PHE A 304 -6.88 -1.72 6.17
N HIS A 305 -6.84 -2.89 6.81
CA HIS A 305 -7.99 -3.43 7.53
C HIS A 305 -8.44 -2.52 8.67
N ALA A 306 -7.50 -1.97 9.44
CA ALA A 306 -7.81 -1.06 10.54
C ALA A 306 -8.39 0.25 10.03
N VAL A 307 -7.78 0.87 9.01
CA VAL A 307 -8.25 2.17 8.47
C VAL A 307 -9.65 2.05 7.87
N ARG A 308 -10.01 0.90 7.32
CA ARG A 308 -11.37 0.64 6.82
C ARG A 308 -12.46 0.77 7.90
N LEU A 309 -12.11 0.64 9.19
CA LEU A 309 -13.05 0.79 10.31
C LEU A 309 -13.40 2.26 10.61
N LEU A 310 -12.63 3.21 10.07
CA LEU A 310 -12.74 4.64 10.38
C LEU A 310 -14.15 5.26 10.23
N PRO A 311 -15.03 4.81 9.30
CA PRO A 311 -16.42 5.27 9.23
C PRO A 311 -17.26 4.89 10.46
N PHE A 312 -16.88 3.83 11.19
CA PHE A 312 -17.70 3.22 12.24
C PHE A 312 -17.19 3.49 13.65
N VAL A 313 -15.88 3.75 13.79
CA VAL A 313 -15.23 3.89 15.09
C VAL A 313 -14.45 5.21 15.20
N THR A 314 -14.02 5.54 16.40
CA THR A 314 -13.17 6.71 16.64
C THR A 314 -11.77 6.53 16.06
N GLU A 315 -11.09 7.64 15.78
CA GLU A 315 -9.69 7.66 15.34
C GLU A 315 -8.79 6.85 16.31
N THR A 316 -9.03 6.98 17.62
CA THR A 316 -8.33 6.23 18.66
C THR A 316 -8.58 4.73 18.54
N GLN A 317 -9.82 4.30 18.35
CA GLN A 317 -10.16 2.88 18.18
C GLN A 317 -9.55 2.28 16.91
N VAL A 318 -9.44 3.05 15.82
CA VAL A 318 -8.71 2.61 14.61
C VAL A 318 -7.23 2.37 14.93
N LEU A 319 -6.58 3.32 15.63
CA LEU A 319 -5.18 3.17 16.00
C LEU A 319 -4.99 1.96 16.94
N GLU A 320 -5.81 1.82 17.97
CA GLU A 320 -5.75 0.69 18.91
C GLU A 320 -5.93 -0.66 18.20
N ALA A 321 -6.88 -0.76 17.27
CA ALA A 321 -7.06 -1.97 16.47
C ALA A 321 -5.81 -2.28 15.63
N TYR A 322 -5.21 -1.27 15.01
CA TYR A 322 -3.96 -1.42 14.27
C TYR A 322 -2.80 -1.88 15.18
N LEU A 323 -2.55 -1.17 16.28
CA LEU A 323 -1.51 -1.48 17.26
C LEU A 323 -1.65 -2.90 17.81
N THR A 324 -2.87 -3.31 18.14
CA THR A 324 -3.18 -4.65 18.65
C THR A 324 -2.86 -5.71 17.59
N SER A 325 -3.31 -5.51 16.35
CA SER A 325 -3.04 -6.46 15.25
C SER A 325 -1.56 -6.60 14.88
N ARG A 326 -0.73 -5.63 15.28
CA ARG A 326 0.71 -5.59 15.04
C ARG A 326 1.53 -6.03 16.25
N TRP A 327 0.87 -6.34 17.35
CA TRP A 327 1.56 -6.82 18.55
C TRP A 327 2.25 -8.16 18.27
N PRO A 328 3.55 -8.30 18.59
CA PRO A 328 4.33 -9.48 18.22
C PRO A 328 4.06 -10.66 19.17
N GLU A 329 2.94 -11.36 18.99
CA GLU A 329 2.67 -12.64 19.62
C GLU A 329 3.38 -13.79 18.89
N PRO A 330 3.91 -14.81 19.59
CA PRO A 330 3.89 -15.01 21.05
C PRO A 330 5.06 -14.32 21.79
N THR A 331 6.00 -13.70 21.07
CA THR A 331 7.27 -13.18 21.61
C THR A 331 7.09 -12.28 22.83
N LEU A 332 6.15 -11.33 22.78
CA LEU A 332 5.87 -10.41 23.87
C LEU A 332 4.62 -10.79 24.68
N GLY A 333 4.07 -11.99 24.53
CA GLY A 333 2.82 -12.38 25.20
C GLY A 333 1.64 -11.48 24.83
N VAL A 334 0.66 -11.35 25.73
CA VAL A 334 -0.58 -10.58 25.50
C VAL A 334 -0.30 -9.07 25.45
N PRO A 335 -0.95 -8.30 24.55
CA PRO A 335 -0.86 -6.85 24.53
C PRO A 335 -1.15 -6.22 25.91
N PRO A 336 -0.41 -5.18 26.31
CA PRO A 336 -0.65 -4.49 27.57
C PRO A 336 -2.05 -3.86 27.59
N THR A 337 -2.62 -3.71 28.79
CA THR A 337 -3.90 -3.04 29.01
C THR A 337 -3.72 -1.85 29.96
N GLY A 338 -4.67 -0.90 29.95
CA GLY A 338 -4.64 0.30 30.79
C GLY A 338 -4.13 1.54 30.06
N VAL A 339 -4.01 2.65 30.79
CA VAL A 339 -3.72 3.99 30.19
C VAL A 339 -2.30 4.11 29.61
N GLU A 340 -1.38 3.26 30.04
CA GLU A 340 0.02 3.24 29.59
C GLU A 340 0.25 2.29 28.41
N SER A 341 -0.73 1.45 28.05
CA SER A 341 -0.56 0.39 27.06
C SER A 341 -0.26 0.92 25.67
N ILE A 342 -0.94 1.99 25.26
CA ILE A 342 -0.75 2.61 23.94
C ILE A 342 0.68 3.12 23.81
N ALA A 343 1.22 3.72 24.85
CA ALA A 343 2.60 4.23 24.85
C ALA A 343 3.61 3.11 24.67
N LEU A 344 3.50 2.04 25.45
CA LEU A 344 4.36 0.87 25.31
C LEU A 344 4.25 0.24 23.91
N THR A 345 3.03 0.04 23.41
CA THR A 345 2.82 -0.56 22.09
C THR A 345 3.39 0.31 20.97
N ARG A 346 3.22 1.62 21.04
CA ARG A 346 3.80 2.54 20.06
C ARG A 346 5.32 2.54 20.12
N LEU A 347 5.94 2.57 21.30
CA LEU A 347 7.39 2.49 21.44
C LEU A 347 7.96 1.19 20.84
N ILE A 348 7.32 0.06 21.11
CA ILE A 348 7.70 -1.24 20.53
C ILE A 348 7.62 -1.20 19.00
N MET A 349 6.62 -0.54 18.44
CA MET A 349 6.45 -0.41 16.99
C MET A 349 7.41 0.59 16.34
N MET A 350 7.67 1.73 16.98
CA MET A 350 8.57 2.79 16.49
C MET A 350 10.04 2.33 16.48
N MET A 351 10.50 1.74 17.58
CA MET A 351 11.94 1.69 17.88
C MET A 351 12.60 0.38 17.51
N VAL A 352 11.85 -0.71 17.32
CA VAL A 352 12.50 -2.03 17.26
C VAL A 352 11.92 -2.98 16.23
N GLN A 353 12.76 -3.30 15.24
CA GLN A 353 12.46 -4.31 14.21
C GLN A 353 12.81 -5.75 14.59
N THR A 354 13.54 -5.97 15.70
CA THR A 354 14.00 -7.31 16.10
C THR A 354 13.37 -7.77 17.43
N PRO A 355 12.92 -9.02 17.55
CA PRO A 355 12.36 -9.56 18.78
C PRO A 355 13.20 -9.31 20.06
N PRO A 356 14.54 -9.47 20.07
CA PRO A 356 15.34 -9.27 21.29
C PRO A 356 15.30 -7.84 21.81
N ALA A 357 15.39 -6.85 20.93
CA ALA A 357 15.33 -5.46 21.35
C ALA A 357 13.91 -5.04 21.76
N GLN A 358 12.85 -5.70 21.25
CA GLN A 358 11.47 -5.42 21.68
C GLN A 358 11.28 -5.88 23.13
N LEU A 359 11.85 -7.03 23.48
CA LEU A 359 11.87 -7.54 24.85
C LEU A 359 12.67 -6.60 25.77
N ALA A 360 13.87 -6.18 25.36
CA ALA A 360 14.69 -5.25 26.14
C ALA A 360 13.99 -3.90 26.38
N LEU A 361 13.28 -3.38 25.37
CA LEU A 361 12.51 -2.14 25.49
C LEU A 361 11.33 -2.31 26.46
N ARG A 362 10.63 -3.44 26.40
CA ARG A 362 9.56 -3.75 27.34
C ARG A 362 10.08 -3.82 28.77
N GLU A 363 11.17 -4.54 29.01
CA GLU A 363 11.79 -4.66 30.32
C GLU A 363 12.24 -3.27 30.85
N ALA A 364 12.82 -2.45 29.98
CA ALA A 364 13.20 -1.08 30.33
C ALA A 364 11.98 -0.22 30.70
N PHE A 365 10.88 -0.34 29.97
CA PHE A 365 9.61 0.36 30.25
C PHE A 365 8.99 -0.12 31.57
N GLU A 366 8.97 -1.43 31.82
CA GLU A 366 8.48 -2.01 33.08
C GLU A 366 9.35 -1.60 34.29
N GLY A 367 10.63 -1.35 34.06
CA GLY A 367 11.57 -0.81 35.06
C GLY A 367 11.39 0.67 35.40
N LEU A 368 10.60 1.44 34.63
CA LEU A 368 10.29 2.84 34.94
C LEU A 368 9.39 2.95 36.18
N THR A 369 9.52 4.06 36.91
CA THR A 369 8.57 4.43 37.97
C THR A 369 7.18 4.71 37.39
N ILE A 370 6.14 4.62 38.22
CA ILE A 370 4.75 4.89 37.78
C ILE A 370 4.64 6.31 37.22
N GLU A 371 5.26 7.29 37.88
CA GLU A 371 5.26 8.69 37.46
C GLU A 371 5.94 8.87 36.08
N GLN A 372 7.05 8.18 35.84
CA GLN A 372 7.74 8.21 34.55
C GLN A 372 6.91 7.56 33.44
N ARG A 373 6.25 6.43 33.70
CA ARG A 373 5.37 5.79 32.71
C ARG A 373 4.16 6.65 32.39
N GLN A 374 3.56 7.29 33.39
CA GLN A 374 2.46 8.24 33.18
C GLN A 374 2.89 9.47 32.39
N GLN A 375 4.05 10.05 32.71
CA GLN A 375 4.63 11.16 31.96
C GLN A 375 4.84 10.76 30.49
N LEU A 376 5.53 9.64 30.25
CA LEU A 376 5.81 9.13 28.91
C LEU A 376 4.52 8.80 28.14
N GLY A 377 3.53 8.22 28.83
CA GLY A 377 2.20 7.94 28.29
C GLY A 377 1.48 9.20 27.82
N ARG A 378 1.56 10.26 28.63
CA ARG A 378 0.98 11.56 28.31
C ARG A 378 1.70 12.23 27.14
N GLU A 379 3.03 12.26 27.13
CA GLU A 379 3.81 12.88 26.05
C GLU A 379 3.50 12.18 24.72
N LEU A 380 3.60 10.84 24.67
CA LEU A 380 3.29 10.09 23.45
C LEU A 380 1.86 10.32 22.97
N ALA A 381 0.88 10.44 23.87
CA ALA A 381 -0.50 10.75 23.49
C ALA A 381 -0.67 12.14 22.85
N LEU A 382 0.17 13.11 23.21
CA LEU A 382 0.09 14.50 22.73
C LEU A 382 0.90 14.74 21.46
N THR A 383 2.17 14.35 21.47
CA THR A 383 3.15 14.69 20.42
C THR A 383 3.24 13.61 19.36
N GLY A 384 2.94 12.38 19.74
CA GLY A 384 3.24 11.21 18.95
C GLY A 384 4.69 10.69 19.08
N VAL A 385 5.62 11.49 19.62
CA VAL A 385 7.05 11.16 19.82
C VAL A 385 7.51 11.56 21.20
#